data_AF-A0AAW7JTJ9-F1
#
_entry.id   AF-A0AAW7JTJ9-F1
#
_cell.length_a   1.000
_cell.length_b   1.000
_cell.length_c   1.000
_cell.angle_alpha   90.00
_cell.angle_beta   90.00
_cell.angle_gamma   90.00
#
_symmetry.space_group_name_H-M   'P 1'
#
loop_
_entity.id
_entity.type
_entity.pdbx_description
1 polymer ?
#
loop_
_entity_poly.entity_id
_entity_poly.type
_entity_poly.pdbx_seq_one_letter_code
_entity_poly.pdbx_strand_id
1 'polypeptide(L)'
;MDALPGIVHACCLVLVGALMLVAAFIDAKTRTYPNGLAAALFLVALIGTLAGKGPGTAMHHALIALVIGVGFLIFELIWRWLRASPGLGIGDIKFIATAAIISPVGALAGCALGLACMALAATARRTRTMPLLPFLAPSCILSFLMLYTS
;
A
#
# COMPACT_ATOMS: atom_id res chain seq x y z
N MET A 1 30.25 13.99 -2.75
CA MET A 1 29.75 14.10 -1.36
C MET A 1 28.40 14.78 -1.50
N ASP A 2 27.24 14.10 -1.52
CA ASP A 2 26.90 12.81 -0.90
C ASP A 2 25.91 12.03 -1.79
N ALA A 3 26.40 11.05 -2.56
CA ALA A 3 25.55 10.14 -3.36
C ALA A 3 24.82 9.10 -2.48
N LEU A 4 25.28 8.94 -1.23
CA LEU A 4 24.78 7.96 -0.27
C LEU A 4 23.25 8.06 -0.03
N PRO A 5 22.65 9.23 0.29
CA PRO A 5 21.19 9.34 0.46
C PRO A 5 20.41 8.94 -0.79
N GLY A 6 20.90 9.29 -2.00
CA GLY A 6 20.26 8.91 -3.26
C GLY A 6 20.29 7.40 -3.53
N ILE A 7 21.42 6.74 -3.24
CA ILE A 7 21.55 5.29 -3.37
C ILE A 7 20.65 4.57 -2.37
N VAL A 8 20.64 5.00 -1.10
CA VAL A 8 19.77 4.44 -0.06
C VAL A 8 18.31 4.58 -0.47
N HIS A 9 17.92 5.75 -0.96
CA HIS A 9 16.57 5.99 -1.46
C HIS A 9 16.17 5.00 -2.57
N ALA A 10 17.02 4.84 -3.60
CA ALA A 10 16.77 3.92 -4.70
C ALA A 10 16.69 2.45 -4.24
N CYS A 11 17.61 2.02 -3.37
CA CYS A 11 17.60 0.68 -2.78
C CYS A 11 16.31 0.43 -1.99
N CYS A 12 15.85 1.41 -1.20
CA CYS A 12 14.60 1.32 -0.47
C CYS A 12 13.39 1.20 -1.41
N LEU A 13 13.32 1.94 -2.51
CA LEU A 13 12.22 1.83 -3.48
C LEU A 13 12.15 0.43 -4.12
N VAL A 14 13.30 -0.13 -4.51
CA VAL A 14 13.37 -1.50 -5.05
C VAL A 14 12.92 -2.51 -4.00
N LEU A 15 13.38 -2.35 -2.75
CA LEU A 15 13.02 -3.25 -1.65
C LEU A 15 11.53 -3.15 -1.30
N VAL A 16 10.93 -1.94 -1.30
CA VAL A 16 9.48 -1.76 -1.18
C VAL A 16 8.76 -2.55 -2.26
N GLY A 17 9.13 -2.37 -3.53
CA GLY A 17 8.49 -3.07 -4.65
C GLY A 17 8.53 -4.59 -4.46
N ALA A 18 9.68 -5.13 -4.06
CA ALA A 18 9.84 -6.54 -3.73
C ALA A 18 8.93 -6.98 -2.57
N LEU A 19 8.88 -6.22 -1.47
CA LEU A 19 8.02 -6.50 -0.31
C LEU A 19 6.54 -6.45 -0.68
N MET A 20 6.13 -5.53 -1.56
CA MET A 20 4.75 -5.45 -2.06
C MET A 20 4.36 -6.67 -2.89
N LEU A 21 5.27 -7.18 -3.73
CA LEU A 21 5.04 -8.41 -4.48
C LEU A 21 5.00 -9.65 -3.57
N VAL A 22 5.86 -9.69 -2.55
CA VAL A 22 5.80 -10.74 -1.51
C VAL A 22 4.47 -10.69 -0.77
N ALA A 23 3.98 -9.49 -0.42
CA ALA A 23 2.69 -9.30 0.21
C ALA A 23 1.54 -9.83 -0.67
N ALA A 24 1.56 -9.50 -1.96
CA ALA A 24 0.61 -9.99 -2.94
C ALA A 24 0.62 -11.51 -3.07
N PHE A 25 1.81 -12.12 -3.10
CA PHE A 25 1.97 -13.56 -3.21
C PHE A 25 1.48 -14.30 -1.96
N ILE A 26 1.84 -13.80 -0.77
CA ILE A 26 1.37 -14.37 0.49
C ILE A 26 -0.15 -14.23 0.58
N ASP A 27 -0.71 -13.06 0.29
CA ASP A 27 -2.16 -12.86 0.36
C ASP A 27 -2.92 -13.74 -0.65
N ALA A 28 -2.40 -13.91 -1.87
CA ALA A 28 -2.98 -14.85 -2.84
C ALA A 28 -3.02 -16.29 -2.31
N LYS A 29 -2.01 -16.69 -1.52
CA LYS A 29 -1.88 -18.05 -0.99
C LYS A 29 -2.64 -18.28 0.31
N THR A 30 -2.55 -17.37 1.26
CA THR A 30 -3.03 -17.55 2.64
C THR A 30 -4.18 -16.61 3.01
N ARG A 31 -4.55 -15.65 2.15
CA ARG A 31 -5.55 -14.59 2.42
C ARG A 31 -5.30 -13.84 3.72
N THR A 32 -4.03 -13.73 4.09
CA THR A 32 -3.60 -13.08 5.32
C THR A 32 -2.41 -12.19 5.02
N TYR A 33 -2.49 -10.94 5.46
CA TYR A 33 -1.37 -10.01 5.40
C TYR A 33 -0.62 -9.99 6.75
N PRO A 34 0.61 -10.51 6.82
CA PRO A 34 1.32 -10.67 8.09
C PRO A 34 1.83 -9.34 8.64
N ASN A 35 1.65 -9.12 9.95
CA ASN A 35 2.06 -7.89 10.64
C ASN A 35 3.56 -7.59 10.50
N GLY A 36 4.41 -8.63 10.51
CA GLY A 36 5.85 -8.46 10.33
C GLY A 36 6.21 -7.89 8.96
N LEU A 37 5.49 -8.30 7.91
CA LEU A 37 5.69 -7.76 6.55
C LEU A 37 5.20 -6.32 6.45
N ALA A 38 4.08 -6.00 7.10
CA ALA A 38 3.60 -4.61 7.19
C ALA A 38 4.61 -3.71 7.90
N ALA A 39 5.18 -4.17 9.01
CA ALA A 39 6.21 -3.43 9.74
C ALA A 39 7.48 -3.25 8.89
N ALA A 40 7.95 -4.30 8.20
CA ALA A 40 9.10 -4.21 7.30
C ALA A 40 8.84 -3.22 6.16
N LEU A 41 7.68 -3.29 5.50
CA LEU A 41 7.30 -2.38 4.43
C LEU A 41 7.24 -0.93 4.91
N PHE A 42 6.65 -0.69 6.09
CA PHE A 42 6.61 0.63 6.72
C PHE A 42 8.01 1.19 6.99
N LEU A 43 8.89 0.39 7.62
CA LEU A 43 10.23 0.83 7.97
C LEU A 43 11.06 1.16 6.73
N VAL A 44 11.02 0.30 5.71
CA VAL A 44 11.77 0.53 4.46
C VAL A 44 11.20 1.74 3.71
N ALA A 45 9.88 1.92 3.67
CA ALA A 45 9.25 3.08 3.07
C ALA A 45 9.61 4.39 3.80
N LEU A 46 9.65 4.35 5.14
CA LEU A 46 10.02 5.51 5.96
C LEU A 46 11.50 5.87 5.77
N ILE A 47 12.40 4.89 5.83
CA ILE A 47 13.84 5.09 5.60
C ILE A 47 14.08 5.63 4.18
N GLY A 48 13.43 5.05 3.18
CA GLY A 48 13.51 5.51 1.80
C GLY A 48 13.03 6.95 1.66
N THR A 49 11.92 7.31 2.28
CA THR A 49 11.37 8.68 2.20
C THR A 49 12.25 9.68 2.95
N LEU A 50 12.81 9.31 4.10
CA LEU A 50 13.78 10.12 4.84
C LEU A 50 15.05 10.38 4.01
N ALA A 51 15.59 9.34 3.37
CA ALA A 51 16.80 9.45 2.57
C ALA A 51 16.60 10.23 1.26
N GLY A 52 15.44 10.08 0.61
CA GLY A 52 15.20 10.69 -0.71
C GLY A 52 14.53 12.06 -0.67
N LYS A 53 13.62 12.29 0.28
CA LYS A 53 12.77 13.51 0.35
C LYS A 53 12.98 14.33 1.63
N GLY A 54 13.76 13.81 2.59
CA GLY A 54 14.08 14.48 3.84
C GLY A 54 13.02 14.33 4.93
N PRO A 55 13.33 14.81 6.16
CA PRO A 55 12.51 14.57 7.35
C PRO A 55 11.16 15.28 7.34
N GLY A 56 11.08 16.50 6.80
CA GLY A 56 9.81 17.26 6.73
C GLY A 56 8.76 16.54 5.88
N THR A 57 9.16 16.07 4.69
CA THR A 57 8.28 15.30 3.81
C THR A 57 7.93 13.94 4.38
N ALA A 58 8.90 13.24 4.99
CA ALA A 58 8.64 11.95 5.64
C ALA A 58 7.60 12.08 6.78
N MET A 59 7.70 13.12 7.61
CA MET A 59 6.72 13.38 8.67
C MET A 59 5.34 13.74 8.10
N HIS A 60 5.29 14.57 7.06
CA HIS A 60 4.03 14.93 6.40
C HIS A 60 3.35 13.70 5.78
N HIS A 61 4.11 12.86 5.08
CA HIS A 61 3.62 11.60 4.53
C HIS A 61 3.17 10.64 5.63
N ALA A 62 3.90 10.54 6.74
CA ALA A 62 3.50 9.71 7.88
C ALA A 62 2.18 10.18 8.52
N LEU A 63 1.98 11.49 8.64
CA LEU A 63 0.73 12.05 9.14
C LEU A 63 -0.43 11.75 8.18
N ILE A 64 -0.24 11.97 6.88
CA ILE A 64 -1.28 11.66 5.88
C ILE A 64 -1.56 10.16 5.85
N ALA A 65 -0.54 9.31 5.89
CA ALA A 65 -0.68 7.86 5.95
C ALA A 65 -1.47 7.40 7.17
N LEU A 66 -1.25 8.03 8.33
CA LEU A 66 -2.03 7.80 9.53
C LEU A 66 -3.50 8.18 9.32
N VAL A 67 -3.77 9.36 8.76
CA VAL A 67 -5.14 9.83 8.47
C VAL A 67 -5.85 8.89 7.49
N ILE A 68 -5.17 8.50 6.40
CA ILE A 68 -5.68 7.54 5.41
C ILE A 68 -5.99 6.20 6.10
N GLY A 69 -5.05 5.65 6.87
CA GLY A 69 -5.21 4.37 7.55
C GLY A 69 -6.36 4.38 8.56
N VAL A 70 -6.46 5.43 9.38
CA VAL A 70 -7.55 5.60 10.35
C VAL A 70 -8.89 5.80 9.63
N GLY A 71 -8.93 6.59 8.55
CA GLY A 71 -10.14 6.80 7.75
C GLY A 71 -10.68 5.49 7.17
N PHE A 72 -9.82 4.67 6.57
CA PHE A 72 -10.20 3.35 6.07
C PHE A 72 -10.58 2.38 7.19
N LEU A 73 -9.94 2.46 8.36
CA LEU A 73 -10.30 1.66 9.52
C LEU A 73 -11.69 2.02 10.05
N ILE A 74 -12.00 3.31 10.17
CA ILE A 74 -13.33 3.80 10.57
C ILE A 74 -14.37 3.33 9.54
N PHE A 75 -14.07 3.47 8.25
CA PHE A 75 -14.93 2.97 7.18
C PHE A 75 -15.20 1.46 7.33
N GLU A 76 -14.17 0.65 7.55
CA GLU A 76 -14.30 -0.80 7.76
C GLU A 76 -15.11 -1.12 9.01
N LEU A 77 -14.95 -0.37 10.10
CA LEU A 77 -15.72 -0.55 11.32
C LEU A 77 -17.20 -0.24 11.09
N ILE A 78 -17.51 0.87 10.43
CA ILE A 78 -18.89 1.24 10.05
C ILE A 78 -19.47 0.17 9.12
N TRP A 79 -18.69 -0.31 8.15
CA TRP A 79 -19.11 -1.36 7.23
C TRP A 79 -19.46 -2.66 7.97
N ARG A 80 -18.58 -3.11 8.86
CA ARG A 80 -18.82 -4.33 9.67
C ARG A 80 -20.02 -4.17 10.59
N TRP A 81 -20.24 -2.96 11.12
CA TRP A 81 -21.43 -2.65 11.91
C TRP A 81 -22.72 -2.76 11.09
N LEU A 82 -22.73 -2.24 9.85
CA LEU A 82 -23.92 -2.25 8.99
C LEU A 82 -24.17 -3.58 8.27
N ARG A 83 -23.12 -4.31 7.90
CA ARG A 83 -23.18 -5.47 6.99
C ARG A 83 -22.80 -6.80 7.65
N ALA A 84 -22.41 -6.79 8.93
CA ALA A 84 -21.93 -7.95 9.69
C ALA A 84 -20.90 -8.82 8.94
N SER A 85 -20.16 -8.22 8.00
CA SER A 85 -19.23 -8.89 7.10
C SER A 85 -18.01 -8.00 6.85
N PRO A 86 -16.83 -8.58 6.58
CA PRO A 86 -15.64 -7.79 6.23
C PRO A 86 -15.86 -7.02 4.92
N GLY A 87 -15.41 -5.76 4.88
CA GLY A 87 -15.45 -4.92 3.69
C GLY A 87 -14.14 -5.01 2.92
N LEU A 88 -13.26 -4.03 3.15
CA LEU A 88 -11.93 -3.94 2.56
C LEU A 88 -10.96 -4.91 3.23
N GLY A 89 -11.12 -5.14 4.54
CA GLY A 89 -10.24 -6.01 5.33
C GLY A 89 -9.06 -5.26 5.98
N ILE A 90 -8.71 -5.66 7.21
CA ILE A 90 -7.67 -5.00 8.01
C ILE A 90 -6.27 -5.12 7.35
N GLY A 91 -6.02 -6.20 6.61
CA GLY A 91 -4.76 -6.40 5.89
C GLY A 91 -4.52 -5.34 4.82
N ASP A 92 -5.50 -5.13 3.96
CA ASP A 92 -5.45 -4.15 2.88
C ASP A 92 -5.31 -2.71 3.40
N ILE A 93 -5.99 -2.39 4.52
CA ILE A 93 -5.85 -1.07 5.18
C ILE A 93 -4.41 -0.83 5.62
N LYS A 94 -3.77 -1.83 6.25
CA LYS A 94 -2.37 -1.74 6.66
C LYS A 94 -1.49 -1.54 5.44
N PHE A 95 -1.71 -2.31 4.36
CA PHE A 95 -0.95 -2.19 3.13
C PHE A 95 -1.04 -0.76 2.55
N ILE A 96 -2.26 -0.23 2.40
CA ILE A 96 -2.50 1.12 1.87
C ILE A 96 -1.83 2.18 2.75
N ALA A 97 -1.99 2.07 4.08
CA ALA A 97 -1.35 2.98 5.02
C ALA A 97 0.18 2.95 4.90
N THR A 98 0.79 1.77 4.80
CA THR A 98 2.24 1.65 4.60
C THR A 98 2.69 2.18 3.24
N ALA A 99 1.92 1.96 2.18
CA ALA A 99 2.19 2.48 0.84
C ALA A 99 2.14 4.01 0.80
N ALA A 100 1.22 4.63 1.55
CA ALA A 100 1.06 6.08 1.63
C ALA A 100 2.28 6.81 2.21
N ILE A 101 3.17 6.13 2.93
CA ILE A 101 4.44 6.72 3.40
C ILE A 101 5.33 7.17 2.22
N ILE A 102 5.29 6.45 1.11
CA ILE A 102 6.13 6.72 -0.07
C ILE A 102 5.57 7.90 -0.86
N SER A 103 4.28 7.81 -1.17
CA SER A 103 3.50 8.82 -1.87
C SER A 103 2.03 8.63 -1.51
N PRO A 104 1.43 9.54 -0.72
CA PRO A 104 0.03 9.42 -0.34
C PRO A 104 -0.91 9.40 -1.54
N VAL A 105 -0.66 10.28 -2.52
CA VAL A 105 -1.43 10.35 -3.77
C VAL A 105 -1.23 9.06 -4.58
N GLY A 106 0.01 8.58 -4.67
CA GLY A 106 0.32 7.34 -5.37
C GLY A 106 -0.38 6.13 -4.75
N ALA A 107 -0.46 6.06 -3.42
CA ALA A 107 -1.12 4.97 -2.72
C ALA A 107 -2.65 4.99 -2.94
N LEU A 108 -3.28 6.16 -2.92
CA LEU A 108 -4.72 6.30 -3.19
C LEU A 108 -5.05 6.00 -4.66
N ALA A 109 -4.25 6.52 -5.60
CA ALA A 109 -4.41 6.22 -7.03
C ALA A 109 -4.20 4.72 -7.32
N GLY A 110 -3.19 4.11 -6.70
CA GLY A 110 -2.94 2.67 -6.75
C GLY A 110 -4.09 1.86 -6.15
N CYS A 111 -4.66 2.33 -5.04
CA CYS A 111 -5.84 1.71 -4.43
C CYS A 111 -7.07 1.75 -5.34
N ALA A 112 -7.39 2.92 -5.90
CA ALA A 112 -8.49 3.07 -6.84
C ALA A 112 -8.31 2.18 -8.07
N LEU A 113 -7.11 2.15 -8.64
CA LEU A 113 -6.78 1.30 -9.78
C LEU A 113 -6.86 -0.20 -9.44
N GLY A 114 -6.36 -0.61 -8.27
CA GLY A 114 -6.39 -1.99 -7.79
C GLY A 114 -7.84 -2.48 -7.58
N LEU A 115 -8.69 -1.65 -6.98
CA LEU A 115 -10.12 -1.94 -6.82
C LEU A 115 -10.83 -2.03 -8.18
N ALA A 116 -10.52 -1.15 -9.13
CA ALA A 116 -11.08 -1.21 -10.47
C ALA A 116 -10.67 -2.50 -11.20
N CYS A 117 -9.37 -2.85 -11.17
CA CYS A 117 -8.86 -4.09 -11.76
C CYS A 117 -9.49 -5.34 -11.12
N MET A 118 -9.61 -5.36 -9.78
CA MET A 118 -10.27 -6.45 -9.07
C MET A 118 -11.74 -6.55 -9.46
N ALA A 119 -12.47 -5.43 -9.55
CA ALA A 119 -13.87 -5.41 -9.95
C ALA A 119 -14.05 -5.96 -11.38
N LEU A 120 -13.18 -5.58 -12.32
CA LEU A 120 -13.17 -6.10 -13.69
C LEU A 120 -12.83 -7.61 -13.73
N ALA A 121 -11.86 -8.06 -12.94
CA ALA A 121 -11.52 -9.47 -12.87
C ALA A 121 -12.66 -10.31 -12.25
N ALA A 122 -13.31 -9.78 -11.22
CA ALA A 122 -14.43 -10.41 -10.54
C ALA A 122 -15.66 -10.52 -11.46
N THR A 123 -15.97 -9.47 -12.25
CA THR A 123 -17.06 -9.52 -13.23
C THR A 123 -16.76 -10.50 -14.37
N ALA A 124 -15.53 -10.50 -14.90
CA ALA A 124 -15.11 -11.44 -15.94
C ALA A 124 -15.17 -12.90 -15.48
N ARG A 125 -14.77 -13.18 -14.24
CA ARG A 125 -14.78 -14.55 -13.67
C ARG A 125 -16.10 -14.93 -12.99
N ARG A 126 -17.07 -14.01 -12.92
CA ARG A 126 -18.36 -14.16 -12.21
C ARG A 126 -18.21 -14.63 -10.76
N THR A 127 -17.15 -14.20 -10.08
CA THR A 127 -16.87 -14.54 -8.68
C THR A 127 -17.19 -13.37 -7.77
N ARG A 128 -17.78 -13.62 -6.60
CA ARG A 128 -18.09 -12.56 -5.62
C ARG A 128 -16.93 -12.19 -4.70
N THR A 129 -15.91 -13.04 -4.58
CA THR A 129 -14.79 -12.83 -3.63
C THR A 129 -13.46 -13.06 -4.31
N MET A 130 -12.59 -12.05 -4.27
CA MET A 130 -11.20 -12.14 -4.72
C MET A 130 -10.28 -11.42 -3.71
N PRO A 131 -9.07 -11.95 -3.47
CA PRO A 131 -8.07 -11.24 -2.69
C PRO A 131 -7.69 -9.93 -3.39
N LEU A 132 -7.64 -8.82 -2.65
CA LEU A 132 -7.39 -7.49 -3.19
C LEU A 132 -5.90 -7.21 -3.38
N LEU A 133 -5.04 -7.62 -2.43
CA LEU A 133 -3.59 -7.43 -2.48
C LEU A 133 -2.91 -7.83 -3.80
N PRO A 134 -3.30 -8.94 -4.48
CA PRO A 134 -2.78 -9.30 -5.80
C PRO A 134 -3.04 -8.28 -6.91
N PHE A 135 -4.09 -7.47 -6.79
CA PHE A 135 -4.38 -6.37 -7.71
C PHE A 135 -3.81 -5.04 -7.20
N LEU A 136 -3.83 -4.85 -5.88
CA LEU A 136 -3.42 -3.62 -5.21
C LEU A 136 -1.91 -3.40 -5.20
N ALA A 137 -1.11 -4.44 -5.02
CA ALA A 137 0.34 -4.32 -5.04
C ALA A 137 0.89 -3.85 -6.41
N PRO A 138 0.57 -4.50 -7.54
CA PRO A 138 1.06 -4.04 -8.84
C PRO A 138 0.47 -2.67 -9.23
N SER A 139 -0.76 -2.35 -8.84
CA SER A 139 -1.34 -1.03 -9.12
C SER A 139 -0.66 0.09 -8.33
N CYS A 140 -0.30 -0.15 -7.06
CA CYS A 140 0.51 0.78 -6.27
C CYS A 140 1.92 0.95 -6.86
N ILE A 141 2.57 -0.13 -7.29
CA ILE A 141 3.89 -0.05 -7.94
C ILE A 141 3.80 0.80 -9.22
N LEU A 142 2.79 0.55 -10.07
CA LEU A 142 2.59 1.32 -11.30
C LEU A 142 2.29 2.79 -11.00
N SER A 143 1.42 3.05 -10.03
CA SER A 143 1.06 4.40 -9.59
C SER A 143 2.28 5.16 -9.07
N PHE A 144 3.15 4.50 -8.29
CA PHE A 144 4.41 5.09 -7.88
C PHE A 144 5.34 5.31 -9.06
N LEU A 145 5.46 4.37 -9.99
CA LEU A 145 6.29 4.59 -11.18
C LEU A 145 5.84 5.83 -11.97
N MET A 146 4.54 6.08 -12.07
CA MET A 146 4.00 7.21 -12.84
C MET A 146 4.04 8.54 -12.08
N LEU A 147 3.64 8.55 -10.80
CA LEU A 147 3.49 9.77 -10.01
C LEU A 147 4.73 10.14 -9.19
N TYR A 148 5.69 9.23 -9.05
CA TYR A 148 6.92 9.47 -8.29
C TYR A 148 8.04 10.01 -9.18
N THR A 149 8.02 9.73 -10.48
CA THR A 149 9.02 10.21 -11.45
C THR A 149 8.61 11.49 -12.18
N SER A 150 7.36 11.94 -12.00
CA SER A 150 6.82 13.18 -12.56
C SER A 150 7.06 14.35 -11.63
#